data_AF-A0A2E2NW79-F1
#
_entry.id   AF-A0A2E2NW79-F1
#
_cell.length_a   1.000
_cell.length_b   1.000
_cell.length_c   1.000
_cell.angle_alpha   90.00
_cell.angle_beta   90.00
_cell.angle_gamma   90.00
#
_symmetry.space_group_name_H-M   'P 1'
#
loop_
_entity.id
_entity.type
_entity.pdbx_description
1 polymer ?
#
loop_
_entity_poly.entity_id
_entity_poly.type
_entity_poly.pdbx_seq_one_letter_code
_entity_poly.pdbx_strand_id
1 'polypeptide(L)'
;MAKYRNVHTSFWSDPFIGKLNLQQTVFYLYLLTNERSKQCGITEISIRQMMFDVKLSENEIVGLIEFFEKEDKIKFNQKTSEIALRNWPKYNSSASPKVKACIDKELKDVKDTSLIEYIYSIDTQSQQEETKKNKEKKDVPYREFKHLVISKEEFDKLEEKFSKEEIDDILDQIENYKDNDKYTSLYLTANNWLKKNHPERKENPVSQTPEQKIKQVLHI
;
A
#
# COMPACT_ATOMS: atom_id res chain seq x y z
N MET A 1 20.90 -3.31 -27.08
CA MET A 1 19.80 -2.88 -26.18
C MET A 1 18.72 -2.20 -26.99
N ALA A 2 17.50 -2.09 -26.45
CA ALA A 2 16.41 -1.38 -27.11
C ALA A 2 16.79 0.09 -27.33
N LYS A 3 16.53 0.63 -28.53
CA LYS A 3 16.77 2.05 -28.85
C LYS A 3 15.70 2.99 -28.30
N TYR A 4 14.55 2.42 -27.90
CA TYR A 4 13.38 3.15 -27.42
C TYR A 4 12.82 2.46 -26.19
N ARG A 5 12.29 3.27 -25.27
CA ARG A 5 11.54 2.82 -24.10
C ARG A 5 10.12 3.33 -24.23
N ASN A 6 9.16 2.42 -24.18
CA ASN A 6 7.75 2.76 -24.24
C ASN A 6 7.23 2.96 -22.82
N VAL A 7 6.52 4.05 -22.59
CA VAL A 7 5.75 4.26 -21.35
C VAL A 7 4.28 4.06 -21.70
N HIS A 8 3.58 3.24 -20.92
CA HIS A 8 2.15 3.01 -21.14
C HIS A 8 1.37 4.31 -20.94
N THR A 9 0.41 4.61 -21.82
CA THR A 9 -0.33 5.89 -21.78
C THR A 9 -1.12 6.09 -20.49
N SER A 10 -1.53 5.00 -19.82
CA SER A 10 -2.18 5.06 -18.50
C SER A 10 -1.29 5.67 -17.41
N PHE A 11 0.01 5.85 -17.64
CA PHE A 11 0.91 6.56 -16.74
C PHE A 11 0.32 7.91 -16.30
N TRP A 12 -0.23 8.67 -17.25
CA TRP A 12 -0.80 9.99 -16.98
C TRP A 12 -2.14 9.96 -16.25
N SER A 13 -2.83 8.82 -16.27
CA SER A 13 -4.11 8.62 -15.58
C SER A 13 -3.95 7.96 -14.21
N ASP A 14 -2.72 7.60 -13.81
CA ASP A 14 -2.45 7.00 -12.52
C ASP A 14 -2.63 8.04 -11.40
N PRO A 15 -3.51 7.81 -10.40
CA PRO A 15 -3.76 8.75 -9.31
C PRO A 15 -2.52 9.10 -8.49
N PHE A 16 -1.55 8.20 -8.38
CA PHE A 16 -0.28 8.49 -7.72
C PHE A 16 0.54 9.50 -8.53
N ILE A 17 0.64 9.31 -9.85
CA ILE A 17 1.34 10.23 -10.74
C ILE A 17 0.71 11.62 -10.69
N GLY A 18 -0.62 11.72 -10.65
CA GLY A 18 -1.33 12.99 -10.53
C GLY A 18 -1.06 13.78 -9.24
N LYS A 19 -0.50 13.16 -8.19
CA LYS A 19 -0.12 13.81 -6.92
C LYS A 19 1.33 14.30 -6.92
N LEU A 20 2.15 13.84 -7.85
CA LEU A 20 3.57 14.17 -7.90
C LEU A 20 3.80 15.61 -8.37
N ASN A 21 4.83 16.25 -7.84
CA ASN A 21 5.32 17.50 -8.40
C ASN A 21 6.13 17.24 -9.70
N LEU A 22 6.58 18.32 -10.35
CA LEU A 22 7.33 18.23 -11.61
C LEU A 22 8.63 17.43 -11.45
N GLN A 23 9.44 17.71 -10.42
CA GLN A 23 10.72 17.02 -10.21
C GLN A 23 10.51 15.52 -9.97
N GLN A 24 9.54 15.16 -9.13
CA GLN A 24 9.15 13.78 -8.85
C GLN A 24 8.68 13.06 -10.12
N THR A 25 7.80 13.69 -10.91
CA THR A 25 7.28 13.12 -12.15
C THR A 25 8.39 12.88 -13.17
N VAL A 26 9.27 13.86 -13.35
CA VAL A 26 10.42 13.76 -14.27
C VAL A 26 11.40 12.69 -13.81
N PHE A 27 11.72 12.64 -12.51
CA PHE A 27 12.61 11.62 -11.96
C PHE A 27 12.03 10.22 -12.15
N TYR A 28 10.74 10.02 -11.86
CA TYR A 28 10.12 8.72 -12.04
C TYR A 28 10.08 8.29 -13.52
N LEU A 29 9.74 9.20 -14.44
CA LEU A 29 9.85 8.95 -15.88
C LEU A 29 11.28 8.61 -16.32
N TYR A 30 12.28 9.29 -15.76
CA TYR A 30 13.68 9.01 -16.01
C TYR A 30 14.06 7.59 -15.56
N LEU A 31 13.62 7.14 -14.39
CA LEU A 31 13.86 5.76 -13.95
C LEU A 31 13.26 4.72 -14.91
N LEU A 32 12.10 5.02 -15.52
CA LEU A 32 11.46 4.14 -16.49
C LEU A 32 12.18 4.11 -17.86
N THR A 33 12.87 5.20 -18.25
CA THR A 33 13.23 5.44 -19.66
C THR A 33 14.72 5.65 -19.93
N ASN A 34 15.56 5.80 -18.91
CA ASN A 34 16.98 6.03 -19.11
C ASN A 34 17.67 4.86 -19.84
N GLU A 35 18.84 5.13 -20.44
CA GLU A 35 19.58 4.17 -21.27
C GLU A 35 20.03 2.90 -20.52
N ARG A 36 20.19 3.00 -19.19
CA ARG A 36 20.63 1.91 -18.31
C ARG A 36 19.47 1.03 -17.87
N SER A 37 18.23 1.48 -18.03
CA SER A 37 17.03 0.72 -17.63
C SER A 37 17.08 -0.70 -18.17
N LYS A 38 16.77 -1.70 -17.35
CA LYS A 38 16.80 -3.11 -17.74
C LYS A 38 15.39 -3.66 -17.88
N GLN A 39 15.23 -4.69 -18.71
CA GLN A 39 13.93 -5.36 -18.88
C GLN A 39 13.47 -6.05 -17.59
N CYS A 40 14.38 -6.49 -16.73
CA CYS A 40 14.07 -7.05 -15.42
C CYS A 40 13.55 -6.03 -14.39
N GLY A 41 13.62 -4.73 -14.67
CA GLY A 41 13.14 -3.67 -13.75
C GLY A 41 14.13 -3.29 -12.65
N ILE A 42 15.35 -3.85 -12.68
CA ILE A 42 16.44 -3.52 -11.76
C ILE A 42 17.57 -2.88 -12.56
N THR A 43 17.86 -1.62 -12.25
CA THR A 43 18.81 -0.80 -13.01
C THR A 43 20.00 -0.47 -12.14
N GLU A 44 21.21 -0.72 -12.65
CA GLU A 44 22.43 -0.25 -11.99
C GLU A 44 22.72 1.19 -12.44
N ILE A 45 22.62 2.13 -11.51
CA ILE A 45 22.84 3.55 -11.74
C ILE A 45 23.31 4.27 -10.48
N SER A 46 24.41 5.01 -10.58
CA SER A 46 24.97 5.75 -9.45
C SER A 46 24.24 7.08 -9.26
N ILE A 47 24.25 7.59 -8.02
CA ILE A 47 23.73 8.94 -7.70
C ILE A 47 24.36 10.00 -8.60
N ARG A 48 25.68 9.93 -8.83
CA ARG A 48 26.40 10.85 -9.71
C ARG A 48 25.82 10.85 -11.14
N GLN A 49 25.46 9.69 -11.67
CA GLN A 49 24.84 9.60 -13.00
C GLN A 49 23.43 10.21 -13.00
N MET A 50 22.62 9.92 -11.97
CA MET A 50 21.28 10.51 -11.85
C MET A 50 21.32 12.04 -11.74
N MET A 51 22.28 12.58 -10.99
CA MET A 51 22.52 14.03 -10.90
C MET A 51 22.81 14.63 -12.27
N PHE A 52 23.69 13.98 -13.04
CA PHE A 52 24.06 14.45 -14.38
C PHE A 52 22.89 14.40 -15.37
N ASP A 53 22.15 13.29 -15.40
CA ASP A 53 21.08 13.07 -16.37
C ASP A 53 19.86 13.97 -16.08
N VAL A 54 19.47 14.08 -14.82
CA VAL A 54 18.27 14.83 -14.39
C VAL A 54 18.59 16.31 -14.13
N LYS A 55 19.89 16.65 -14.02
CA LYS A 55 20.42 17.99 -13.73
C LYS A 55 19.96 18.53 -12.37
N LEU A 56 20.03 17.67 -11.36
CA LEU A 56 19.70 17.99 -9.98
C LEU A 56 20.94 17.78 -9.09
N SER A 57 20.93 18.47 -7.94
CA SER A 57 21.95 18.28 -6.91
C SER A 57 21.86 16.91 -6.25
N GLU A 58 22.92 16.52 -5.54
CA GLU A 58 22.93 15.26 -4.80
C GLU A 58 21.80 15.18 -3.77
N ASN A 59 21.57 16.26 -3.02
CA ASN A 59 20.50 16.35 -2.03
C ASN A 59 19.11 16.17 -2.66
N GLU A 60 18.88 16.72 -3.84
CA GLU A 60 17.61 16.55 -4.57
C GLU A 60 17.44 15.10 -5.05
N ILE A 61 18.48 14.47 -5.61
CA ILE A 61 18.42 13.06 -6.02
C ILE A 61 18.18 12.14 -4.83
N VAL A 62 18.91 12.33 -3.73
CA VAL A 62 18.74 11.53 -2.51
C VAL A 62 17.32 11.71 -1.95
N GLY A 63 16.82 12.96 -1.86
CA GLY A 63 15.46 13.22 -1.39
C GLY A 63 14.38 12.62 -2.30
N LEU A 64 14.60 12.59 -3.62
CA LEU A 64 13.70 11.91 -4.56
C LEU A 64 13.70 10.40 -4.35
N ILE A 65 14.88 9.79 -4.14
CA ILE A 65 14.98 8.35 -3.85
C ILE A 65 14.24 8.03 -2.55
N GLU A 66 14.54 8.74 -1.47
CA GLU A 66 13.89 8.55 -0.16
C GLU A 66 12.37 8.71 -0.26
N PHE A 67 11.89 9.70 -1.02
CA PHE A 67 10.47 9.88 -1.27
C PHE A 67 9.84 8.66 -1.95
N PHE A 68 10.42 8.16 -3.04
CA PHE A 68 9.84 7.03 -3.77
C PHE A 68 10.02 5.68 -3.04
N GLU A 69 11.04 5.53 -2.20
CA GLU A 69 11.15 4.38 -1.29
C GLU A 69 10.06 4.41 -0.22
N LYS A 70 9.79 5.59 0.36
CA LYS A 70 8.71 5.78 1.34
C LYS A 70 7.32 5.48 0.75
N GLU A 71 7.12 5.82 -0.52
CA GLU A 71 5.87 5.54 -1.26
C GLU A 71 5.81 4.10 -1.83
N ASP A 72 6.76 3.22 -1.47
CA ASP A 72 6.85 1.82 -1.93
C ASP A 72 6.82 1.69 -3.47
N LYS A 73 7.38 2.69 -4.19
CA LYS A 73 7.47 2.71 -5.66
C LYS A 73 8.82 2.22 -6.17
N ILE A 74 9.87 2.43 -5.38
CA ILE A 74 11.21 1.95 -5.69
C ILE A 74 11.86 1.34 -4.46
N LYS A 75 12.95 0.60 -4.67
CA LYS A 75 13.91 0.27 -3.61
C LYS A 75 15.31 0.48 -4.16
N PHE A 76 16.17 1.16 -3.40
CA PHE A 76 17.51 1.51 -3.82
C PHE A 76 18.55 0.89 -2.89
N ASN A 77 19.53 0.22 -3.48
CA ASN A 77 20.70 -0.28 -2.77
C ASN A 77 21.92 0.59 -3.08
N GLN A 78 22.31 1.42 -2.12
CA GLN A 78 23.46 2.31 -2.23
C GLN A 78 24.78 1.56 -2.50
N LYS A 79 24.96 0.36 -1.95
CA LYS A 79 26.22 -0.42 -2.07
C LYS A 79 26.41 -0.97 -3.47
N THR A 80 25.33 -1.46 -4.08
CA THR A 80 25.38 -2.02 -5.44
C THR A 80 25.06 -0.97 -6.51
N SER A 81 24.59 0.22 -6.10
CA SER A 81 24.02 1.25 -6.97
C SER A 81 22.88 0.70 -7.83
N GLU A 82 22.04 -0.16 -7.27
CA GLU A 82 20.92 -0.78 -7.97
C GLU A 82 19.59 -0.21 -7.48
N ILE A 83 18.71 0.15 -8.42
CA ILE A 83 17.36 0.62 -8.16
C ILE A 83 16.34 -0.35 -8.78
N ALA A 84 15.39 -0.79 -7.98
CA ALA A 84 14.30 -1.67 -8.39
C ALA A 84 12.98 -0.89 -8.44
N LEU A 85 12.22 -1.06 -9.53
CA LEU A 85 10.91 -0.43 -9.71
C LEU A 85 9.80 -1.40 -9.33
N ARG A 86 8.95 -1.01 -8.36
CA ARG A 86 7.82 -1.83 -7.92
C ARG A 86 6.83 -2.04 -9.07
N ASN A 87 6.25 -3.23 -9.15
CA ASN A 87 5.26 -3.59 -10.17
C ASN A 87 5.76 -3.44 -11.63
N TRP A 88 7.07 -3.41 -11.86
CA TRP A 88 7.63 -3.30 -13.20
C TRP A 88 7.09 -4.35 -14.20
N PRO A 89 6.97 -5.66 -13.84
CA PRO A 89 6.45 -6.68 -14.74
C PRO A 89 4.99 -6.45 -15.17
N LYS A 90 4.18 -5.73 -14.37
CA LYS A 90 2.78 -5.45 -14.71
C LYS A 90 2.65 -4.67 -16.02
N TYR A 91 3.58 -3.75 -16.28
CA TYR A 91 3.54 -2.85 -17.43
C TYR A 91 4.59 -3.17 -18.50
N ASN A 92 5.64 -3.93 -18.15
CA ASN A 92 6.79 -4.20 -19.02
C ASN A 92 7.02 -5.69 -19.32
N SER A 93 6.10 -6.58 -18.91
CA SER A 93 6.18 -7.99 -19.29
C SER A 93 5.89 -8.19 -20.79
N SER A 94 6.44 -9.26 -21.35
CA SER A 94 6.22 -9.65 -22.74
C SER A 94 6.09 -11.15 -22.85
N ALA A 95 5.18 -11.61 -23.72
CA ALA A 95 5.08 -13.02 -24.09
C ALA A 95 6.26 -13.50 -24.96
N SER A 96 7.03 -12.57 -25.54
CA SER A 96 8.15 -12.88 -26.44
C SER A 96 9.22 -13.72 -25.76
N PRO A 97 9.58 -14.91 -26.31
CA PRO A 97 10.65 -15.74 -25.75
C PRO A 97 12.00 -15.02 -25.67
N LYS A 98 12.31 -14.15 -26.63
CA LYS A 98 13.55 -13.35 -26.63
C LYS A 98 13.60 -12.36 -25.48
N VAL A 99 12.46 -11.74 -25.16
CA VAL A 99 12.36 -10.78 -24.06
C VAL A 99 12.49 -11.51 -22.73
N LYS A 100 11.85 -12.67 -22.57
CA LYS A 100 12.00 -13.53 -21.38
C LYS A 100 13.46 -13.95 -21.16
N ALA A 101 14.13 -14.44 -22.20
CA ALA A 101 15.55 -14.79 -22.12
C ALA A 101 16.45 -13.59 -21.76
N CYS A 102 16.09 -12.37 -22.21
CA CYS A 102 16.78 -11.14 -21.82
C CYS A 102 16.59 -10.85 -20.33
N ILE A 103 15.36 -10.94 -19.83
CA ILE A 103 15.04 -10.77 -18.39
C ILE A 103 15.82 -11.79 -17.56
N ASP A 104 15.78 -13.08 -17.93
CA ASP A 104 16.47 -14.15 -17.19
C ASP A 104 17.98 -13.93 -17.13
N LYS A 105 18.58 -13.39 -18.20
CA LYS A 105 19.98 -13.01 -18.21
C LYS A 105 20.24 -11.84 -17.26
N GLU A 106 19.46 -10.77 -17.38
CA GLU A 106 19.64 -9.58 -16.56
C GLU A 106 19.43 -9.85 -15.06
N LEU A 107 18.50 -10.74 -14.70
CA LEU A 107 18.27 -11.16 -13.31
C LEU A 107 19.47 -11.89 -12.70
N LYS A 108 20.25 -12.63 -13.49
CA LYS A 108 21.48 -13.29 -13.01
C LYS A 108 22.60 -12.29 -12.73
N ASP A 109 22.56 -11.13 -13.37
CA ASP A 109 23.56 -10.07 -13.21
C ASP A 109 23.21 -9.12 -12.05
N VAL A 110 22.06 -9.30 -11.39
CA VAL A 110 21.64 -8.50 -10.22
C VAL A 110 22.51 -8.85 -9.02
N LYS A 111 23.08 -7.84 -8.37
CA LYS A 111 24.02 -7.99 -7.25
C LYS A 111 23.28 -8.15 -5.93
N ASP A 112 22.21 -7.39 -5.71
CA ASP A 112 21.33 -7.54 -4.55
C ASP A 112 20.05 -8.31 -4.90
N THR A 113 20.03 -9.60 -4.55
CA THR A 113 18.88 -10.48 -4.81
C THR A 113 17.62 -10.06 -4.04
N SER A 114 17.71 -9.27 -2.98
CA SER A 114 16.53 -8.76 -2.26
C SER A 114 15.70 -7.78 -3.10
N LEU A 115 16.31 -7.19 -4.14
CA LEU A 115 15.61 -6.35 -5.12
C LEU A 115 14.74 -7.17 -6.07
N ILE A 116 15.13 -8.41 -6.35
CA ILE A 116 14.31 -9.35 -7.14
C ILE A 116 13.04 -9.69 -6.34
N GLU A 117 13.21 -10.03 -5.07
CA GLU A 117 12.09 -10.29 -4.16
C GLU A 117 11.15 -9.09 -4.08
N TYR A 118 11.68 -7.87 -3.96
CA TYR A 118 10.88 -6.65 -3.93
C TYR A 118 9.97 -6.47 -5.17
N ILE A 119 10.45 -6.83 -6.37
CA ILE A 119 9.67 -6.70 -7.62
C ILE A 119 8.60 -7.79 -7.75
N TYR A 120 8.92 -9.01 -7.35
CA TYR A 120 8.05 -10.19 -7.55
C TYR A 120 7.20 -10.56 -6.34
N SER A 121 7.39 -9.87 -5.20
CA SER A 121 6.48 -9.93 -4.07
C SER A 121 5.07 -9.64 -4.56
N ILE A 122 4.15 -10.58 -4.36
CA ILE A 122 2.77 -10.46 -4.82
C ILE A 122 2.13 -9.27 -4.13
N ASP A 123 1.98 -8.16 -4.85
CA ASP A 123 1.00 -7.14 -4.51
C ASP A 123 -0.37 -7.77 -4.76
N THR A 124 -0.97 -8.31 -3.71
CA THR A 124 -2.42 -8.43 -3.68
C THR A 124 -2.92 -7.00 -3.79
N GLN A 125 -3.34 -6.56 -4.98
CA GLN A 125 -4.14 -5.34 -5.12
C GLN A 125 -5.50 -5.61 -4.47
N SER A 126 -5.50 -5.68 -3.15
CA SER A 126 -6.66 -5.35 -2.35
C SER A 126 -6.48 -3.90 -1.94
N GLN A 127 -7.58 -3.18 -1.87
CA GLN A 127 -7.71 -1.85 -1.27
C GLN A 127 -7.13 -1.87 0.16
N GLN A 128 -5.82 -1.78 0.29
CA GLN A 128 -5.06 -2.00 1.54
C GLN A 128 -4.08 -0.84 1.81
N GLU A 129 -4.46 0.39 1.44
CA GLU A 129 -3.82 1.58 2.01
C GLU A 129 -4.25 1.84 3.47
N GLU A 130 -5.21 1.08 4.02
CA GLU A 130 -5.60 1.19 5.44
C GLU A 130 -4.85 0.24 6.40
N THR A 131 -4.22 -0.84 5.92
CA THR A 131 -3.74 -1.90 6.83
C THR A 131 -2.25 -1.88 7.17
N LYS A 132 -1.40 -1.08 6.50
CA LYS A 132 0.07 -1.11 6.75
C LYS A 132 0.60 -0.06 7.74
N LYS A 133 -0.21 0.88 8.24
CA LYS A 133 0.19 1.79 9.32
C LYS A 133 0.19 1.16 10.73
N ASN A 134 -0.29 -0.09 10.88
CA ASN A 134 -0.61 -0.66 12.18
C ASN A 134 0.41 -1.66 12.73
N LYS A 135 1.72 -1.43 12.56
CA LYS A 135 2.73 -2.28 13.22
C LYS A 135 3.65 -1.61 14.24
N GLU A 136 3.57 -0.31 14.45
CA GLU A 136 4.31 0.34 15.55
C GLU A 136 3.53 1.50 16.16
N LYS A 137 2.37 1.21 16.75
CA LYS A 137 1.86 2.01 17.87
C LYS A 137 1.61 1.06 19.03
N LYS A 138 2.25 1.34 20.16
CA LYS A 138 1.91 0.68 21.43
C LYS A 138 0.52 1.15 21.80
N ASP A 139 -0.48 0.34 21.49
CA ASP A 139 -1.86 0.57 21.90
C ASP A 139 -1.92 0.59 23.43
N VAL A 140 -2.35 1.72 24.00
CA VAL A 140 -2.62 1.83 25.43
C VAL A 140 -3.84 0.94 25.71
N PRO A 141 -3.73 -0.10 26.56
CA PRO A 141 -4.86 -0.96 26.87
C PRO A 141 -5.92 -0.16 27.63
N TYR A 142 -7.17 -0.27 27.21
CA TYR A 142 -8.33 0.26 27.95
C TYR A 142 -8.77 -0.74 29.01
N ARG A 143 -8.85 -2.02 28.65
CA ARG A 143 -9.19 -3.11 29.58
C ARG A 143 -8.54 -4.43 29.16
N GLU A 144 -8.08 -5.21 30.13
CA GLU A 144 -7.43 -6.49 29.91
C GLU A 144 -8.09 -7.60 30.75
N PHE A 145 -8.32 -8.74 30.11
CA PHE A 145 -8.68 -10.02 30.72
C PHE A 145 -7.49 -10.97 30.59
N LYS A 146 -7.63 -12.21 31.09
CA LYS A 146 -6.56 -13.23 31.07
C LYS A 146 -5.97 -13.50 29.67
N HIS A 147 -6.77 -13.48 28.61
CA HIS A 147 -6.34 -13.78 27.23
C HIS A 147 -6.90 -12.79 26.18
N LEU A 148 -7.57 -11.73 26.62
CA LEU A 148 -8.24 -10.76 25.75
C LEU A 148 -7.91 -9.34 26.23
N VAL A 149 -7.59 -8.46 25.31
CA VAL A 149 -7.32 -7.04 25.61
C VAL A 149 -8.12 -6.22 24.61
N ILE A 150 -8.66 -5.09 25.08
CA ILE A 150 -9.22 -4.04 24.23
C ILE A 150 -8.38 -2.77 24.41
N SER A 151 -7.95 -2.18 23.29
CA SER A 151 -7.19 -0.93 23.33
C SER A 151 -8.11 0.28 23.54
N LYS A 152 -7.52 1.40 23.95
CA LYS A 152 -8.25 2.67 24.03
C LYS A 152 -8.82 3.10 22.68
N GLU A 153 -8.07 2.89 21.59
CA GLU A 153 -8.57 3.20 20.25
C GLU A 153 -9.75 2.30 19.84
N GLU A 154 -9.77 1.04 20.27
CA GLU A 154 -10.90 0.13 20.06
C GLU A 154 -12.11 0.50 20.92
N PHE A 155 -11.89 0.96 22.14
CA PHE A 155 -12.94 1.49 23.01
C PHE A 155 -13.57 2.76 22.42
N ASP A 156 -12.76 3.73 21.98
CA ASP A 156 -13.24 5.00 21.40
C ASP A 156 -14.17 4.73 20.18
N LYS A 157 -13.90 3.68 19.38
CA LYS A 157 -14.77 3.25 18.26
C LYS A 157 -16.14 2.73 18.71
N LEU A 158 -16.21 2.09 19.88
CA LEU A 158 -17.47 1.65 20.46
C LEU A 158 -18.22 2.85 21.06
N GLU A 159 -17.49 3.80 21.66
CA GLU A 159 -18.04 5.01 22.27
C GLU A 159 -18.72 5.95 21.26
N GLU A 160 -18.38 5.85 19.97
CA GLU A 160 -19.12 6.53 18.89
C GLU A 160 -20.62 6.14 18.82
N LYS A 161 -21.00 4.95 19.32
CA LYS A 161 -22.34 4.35 19.11
C LYS A 161 -23.02 3.89 20.39
N PHE A 162 -22.25 3.68 21.45
CA PHE A 162 -22.70 3.15 22.73
C PHE A 162 -22.11 3.99 23.85
N SER A 163 -22.84 4.17 24.95
CA SER A 163 -22.29 4.89 26.08
C SER A 163 -21.19 4.06 26.75
N LYS A 164 -20.28 4.72 27.46
CA LYS A 164 -19.23 4.05 28.22
C LYS A 164 -19.81 3.00 29.18
N GLU A 165 -20.91 3.31 29.86
CA GLU A 165 -21.59 2.39 30.77
C GLU A 165 -22.12 1.15 30.03
N GLU A 166 -22.74 1.32 28.85
CA GLU A 166 -23.21 0.20 28.02
C GLU A 166 -22.04 -0.71 27.60
N ILE A 167 -20.88 -0.12 27.28
CA ILE A 167 -19.68 -0.85 26.86
C ILE A 167 -19.06 -1.61 28.05
N ASP A 168 -18.89 -0.95 29.18
CA ASP A 168 -18.30 -1.54 30.39
C ASP A 168 -19.18 -2.70 30.91
N ASP A 169 -20.50 -2.57 30.89
CA ASP A 169 -21.45 -3.64 31.26
C ASP A 169 -21.32 -4.88 30.35
N ILE A 170 -21.07 -4.68 29.05
CA ILE A 170 -20.86 -5.78 28.11
C ILE A 170 -19.50 -6.43 28.33
N LEU A 171 -18.46 -5.65 28.61
CA LEU A 171 -17.14 -6.19 28.93
C LEU A 171 -17.21 -7.05 30.20
N ASP A 172 -17.94 -6.62 31.23
CA ASP A 172 -18.19 -7.43 32.44
C ASP A 172 -18.91 -8.74 32.14
N GLN A 173 -19.92 -8.72 31.26
CA GLN A 173 -20.63 -9.92 30.83
C GLN A 173 -19.73 -10.89 30.05
N ILE A 174 -18.84 -10.37 29.19
CA ILE A 174 -17.89 -11.19 28.43
C ILE A 174 -16.84 -11.80 29.37
N GLU A 175 -16.34 -11.03 30.34
CA GLU A 175 -15.37 -11.52 31.34
C GLU A 175 -15.94 -12.69 32.16
N ASN A 176 -17.23 -12.64 32.49
CA ASN A 176 -17.91 -13.67 33.26
C ASN A 176 -18.55 -14.80 32.41
N TYR A 177 -18.41 -14.75 31.08
CA TYR A 177 -18.99 -15.76 30.20
C TYR A 177 -18.17 -17.06 30.20
N LYS A 178 -18.83 -18.19 30.42
CA LYS A 178 -18.19 -19.51 30.61
C LYS A 178 -17.27 -19.94 29.46
N ASP A 179 -17.61 -19.56 28.23
CA ASP A 179 -16.89 -19.92 27.00
C ASP A 179 -16.10 -18.72 26.42
N ASN A 180 -15.68 -17.77 27.27
CA ASN A 180 -14.95 -16.59 26.80
C ASN A 180 -13.56 -16.90 26.23
N ASP A 181 -13.00 -18.06 26.57
CA ASP A 181 -11.74 -18.63 26.07
C ASP A 181 -11.77 -18.91 24.56
N LYS A 182 -12.96 -19.06 23.98
CA LYS A 182 -13.15 -19.28 22.55
C LYS A 182 -13.03 -18.00 21.72
N TYR A 183 -13.07 -16.81 22.34
CA TYR A 183 -12.95 -15.55 21.63
C TYR A 183 -11.49 -15.16 21.45
N THR A 184 -11.19 -14.56 20.30
CA THR A 184 -9.83 -14.13 19.91
C THR A 184 -9.65 -12.61 19.90
N SER A 185 -10.74 -11.85 20.03
CA SER A 185 -10.73 -10.38 20.07
C SER A 185 -11.81 -9.87 21.00
N LEU A 186 -11.42 -9.02 21.96
CA LEU A 186 -12.35 -8.43 22.91
C LEU A 186 -13.27 -7.42 22.22
N TYR A 187 -12.70 -6.57 21.37
CA TYR A 187 -13.43 -5.58 20.59
C TYR A 187 -14.52 -6.19 19.71
N LEU A 188 -14.20 -7.22 18.91
CA LEU A 188 -15.19 -7.85 18.03
C LEU A 188 -16.32 -8.50 18.84
N THR A 189 -15.98 -9.12 19.97
CA THR A 189 -16.96 -9.76 20.86
C THR A 189 -17.88 -8.72 21.47
N ALA A 190 -17.32 -7.65 22.05
CA ALA A 190 -18.07 -6.54 22.63
C ALA A 190 -18.99 -5.86 21.61
N ASN A 191 -18.48 -5.52 20.42
CA ASN A 191 -19.28 -4.91 19.36
C ASN A 191 -20.48 -5.78 18.95
N ASN A 192 -20.26 -7.09 18.82
CA ASN A 192 -21.33 -8.03 18.46
C ASN A 192 -22.39 -8.17 19.56
N TRP A 193 -21.97 -8.17 20.83
CA TRP A 193 -22.88 -8.27 21.98
C TRP A 193 -23.67 -6.96 22.17
N LEU A 194 -23.02 -5.81 22.03
CA LEU A 194 -23.66 -4.48 22.03
C LEU A 194 -24.73 -4.38 20.92
N LYS A 195 -24.41 -4.78 19.69
CA LYS A 195 -25.36 -4.81 18.56
C LYS A 195 -26.52 -5.78 18.77
N LYS A 196 -26.30 -6.86 19.53
CA LYS A 196 -27.34 -7.83 19.85
C LYS A 196 -28.30 -7.30 20.92
N ASN A 197 -27.77 -6.57 21.90
CA ASN A 197 -28.55 -6.00 23.00
C ASN A 197 -29.26 -4.69 22.61
N HIS A 198 -28.80 -3.98 21.58
CA HIS A 198 -29.43 -2.77 21.03
C HIS A 198 -29.75 -2.90 19.54
N PRO A 199 -30.75 -3.74 19.16
CA PRO A 199 -31.06 -4.02 17.75
C PRO A 199 -31.56 -2.80 16.96
N GLU A 200 -32.05 -1.76 17.64
CA GLU A 200 -32.57 -0.53 17.02
C GLU A 200 -31.48 0.42 16.51
N ARG A 201 -30.21 0.19 16.88
CA ARG A 201 -29.05 0.96 16.39
C ARG A 201 -28.30 0.24 15.25
N LYS A 202 -28.90 -0.80 14.66
CA LYS A 202 -28.37 -1.48 13.46
C LYS A 202 -28.55 -0.59 12.23
N GLU A 203 -27.48 -0.48 11.44
CA GLU A 203 -27.29 0.45 10.31
C GLU A 203 -28.53 0.67 9.42
N ASN A 204 -28.79 1.94 9.09
CA ASN A 204 -29.51 2.35 7.87
C ASN A 204 -28.49 2.43 6.72
N PRO A 205 -28.58 1.62 5.64
CA PRO A 205 -27.81 1.84 4.44
C PRO A 205 -28.74 2.30 3.30
N VAL A 206 -28.80 3.60 3.03
CA VAL A 206 -29.15 4.10 1.68
C VAL A 206 -28.29 5.32 1.36
N SER A 207 -27.08 5.09 0.88
CA SER A 207 -26.43 6.02 -0.04
C SER A 207 -26.59 5.45 -1.45
N GLN A 208 -27.43 6.10 -2.25
CA GLN A 208 -27.67 5.74 -3.64
C GLN A 208 -26.36 5.83 -4.44
N THR A 209 -26.06 4.80 -5.24
CA THR A 209 -24.90 4.78 -6.14
C THR A 209 -25.12 5.69 -7.36
N PRO A 210 -24.05 6.31 -7.91
CA PRO A 210 -24.12 7.26 -9.04
C PRO A 210 -24.76 6.72 -10.32
N GLU A 211 -24.84 5.40 -10.49
CA GLU A 211 -25.36 4.75 -11.70
C GLU A 211 -26.88 4.94 -11.92
N GLN A 212 -27.63 5.35 -10.90
CA GLN A 212 -29.07 5.60 -11.03
C GLN A 212 -29.41 7.03 -11.51
N LYS A 213 -28.44 7.96 -11.58
CA LYS A 213 -28.68 9.34 -12.05
C LYS A 213 -28.56 9.53 -13.58
N ILE A 214 -28.04 8.55 -14.33
CA ILE A 214 -27.78 8.71 -15.77
C ILE A 214 -28.99 8.33 -16.65
N LYS A 215 -30.01 7.64 -16.13
CA LYS A 215 -31.21 7.27 -16.90
C LYS A 215 -32.34 8.30 -16.91
N GLN A 216 -32.15 9.50 -16.35
CA GLN A 216 -33.18 10.56 -16.32
C GLN A 216 -32.85 11.83 -17.14
N VAL A 217 -31.74 11.87 -17.89
CA VAL A 217 -31.31 13.08 -18.64
C VAL A 217 -31.33 12.89 -20.17
N LEU A 218 -31.83 11.78 -20.69
CA LEU A 218 -32.08 11.62 -22.14
C LEU A 218 -33.51 11.14 -22.39
N HIS A 219 -34.45 12.07 -22.18
CA HIS A 219 -35.73 12.13 -22.89
C HIS A 219 -35.97 13.60 -23.24
N ILE A 220 -35.25 14.08 -24.26
CA ILE A 220 -35.67 14.86 -25.44
C ILE A 220 -34.60 14.60 -26.49
#